data_AF-A0A965U2H5-F1
#
_entry.id   AF-A0A965U2H5-F1
#
_cell.length_a   1.000
_cell.length_b   1.000
_cell.length_c   1.000
_cell.angle_alpha   90.00
_cell.angle_beta   90.00
_cell.angle_gamma   90.00
#
_symmetry.space_group_name_H-M   'P 1'
#
loop_
_entity.id
_entity.type
_entity.pdbx_description
1 polymer ?
#
loop_
_entity_poly.entity_id
_entity_poly.type
_entity_poly.pdbx_seq_one_letter_code
_entity_poly.pdbx_strand_id
1 'polypeptide(L)' 'MEEFMAFCKQYKWRILGVAGGVLFCILVFTINFWRTLLLSAVVAVCYYLGTLLDEGGRHRVAEFFSQLFGR' A
#
# COMPACT_ATOMS: atom_id res chain seq x y z
N MET A 1 15.80 31.46 23.48
CA MET A 1 15.74 31.39 22.00
C MET A 1 16.92 30.64 21.39
N GLU A 2 18.12 30.73 21.97
CA GLU A 2 19.32 30.06 21.42
C GLU A 2 19.29 28.52 21.55
N GLU A 3 18.71 27.97 22.62
CA GLU A 3 18.58 26.51 22.81
C GLU A 3 17.70 25.85 21.76
N PHE A 4 16.58 26.48 21.35
CA PHE A 4 15.72 25.97 20.29
C PHE A 4 16.43 25.94 18.93
N MET A 5 17.32 26.89 18.70
CA MET A 5 18.09 26.98 17.46
C MET A 5 19.19 25.93 17.40
N ALA A 6 19.82 25.61 18.54
CA ALA A 6 20.76 24.49 18.68
C ALA A 6 20.06 23.14 18.49
N PHE A 7 18.86 22.96 19.06
CA PHE A 7 18.04 21.75 18.89
C PHE A 7 17.64 21.55 17.41
N CYS A 8 17.19 22.60 16.74
CA CYS A 8 16.89 22.55 15.30
C CYS A 8 18.12 22.17 14.49
N LYS A 9 19.32 22.66 14.84
CA LYS A 9 20.57 22.36 14.13
C LYS A 9 21.05 20.92 14.34
N GLN A 10 20.89 20.40 15.56
CA GLN A 10 21.28 19.04 15.94
C GLN A 10 20.35 17.97 15.36
N TYR A 11 19.07 18.29 15.18
CA TYR A 11 18.05 17.36 14.67
C TYR A 11 17.54 17.70 13.26
N LYS A 12 18.24 18.54 12.49
CA LYS A 12 17.84 18.95 11.11
C LYS A 12 17.34 17.79 10.28
N TRP A 13 18.08 16.67 10.26
CA TRP A 13 17.73 15.49 9.47
C TRP A 13 16.51 14.72 10.00
N ARG A 14 16.32 14.66 11.32
CA ARG A 14 15.12 14.05 11.93
C ARG A 14 13.88 14.89 11.64
N ILE A 15 13.99 16.22 11.75
CA ILE A 15 12.87 17.13 11.45
C ILE A 15 12.52 17.08 9.97
N LEU A 16 13.52 17.09 9.07
CA LEU A 16 13.30 16.97 7.64
C LEU A 16 12.70 15.61 7.25
N GLY A 17 13.15 14.53 7.90
CA GLY A 17 12.62 13.19 7.69
C GLY A 17 11.17 13.04 8.16
N VAL A 18 10.85 13.58 9.34
CA VAL A 18 9.46 13.60 9.84
C VAL A 18 8.58 14.49 8.97
N ALA A 19 9.04 15.69 8.60
CA ALA A 19 8.29 16.58 7.72
C ALA A 19 8.04 15.97 6.33
N GLY A 20 9.06 15.32 5.76
CA GLY A 20 8.96 14.60 4.49
C GLY A 20 8.02 13.40 4.58
N GLY A 21 8.11 12.61 5.65
CA GLY A 21 7.21 11.48 5.90
C GLY A 21 5.75 11.91 6.11
N VAL A 22 5.52 13.01 6.83
CA VAL A 22 4.18 13.59 7.01
C VAL A 22 3.64 14.10 5.69
N LEU A 23 4.42 14.84 4.90
CA LEU A 23 4.02 15.28 3.55
C LEU A 23 3.69 14.09 2.64
N PHE A 24 4.52 13.04 2.66
CA PHE A 24 4.29 11.82 1.89
C PHE A 24 3.00 11.10 2.32
N CYS A 25 2.78 10.93 3.62
CA CYS A 25 1.56 10.35 4.16
C CYS A 25 0.32 11.19 3.79
N ILE A 26 0.40 12.52 3.90
CA ILE A 26 -0.69 13.41 3.49
C ILE A 26 -0.96 13.29 2.00
N LEU A 27 0.06 13.21 1.14
CA LEU A 27 -0.12 12.96 -0.29
C LEU A 27 -0.82 11.63 -0.55
N VAL A 28 -0.40 10.57 0.14
CA VAL A 28 -1.00 9.23 0.07
C VAL A 28 -2.45 9.21 0.60
N PHE A 29 -2.79 10.01 1.61
CA PHE A 29 -4.14 10.08 2.16
C PHE A 29 -5.06 11.07 1.42
N THR A 30 -4.51 12.12 0.82
CA THR A 30 -5.26 13.21 0.16
C THR A 30 -5.51 12.89 -1.31
N ILE A 31 -4.51 12.37 -2.01
CA ILE A 31 -4.75 11.75 -3.29
C ILE A 31 -5.52 10.47 -2.96
N ASN A 32 -6.54 10.15 -3.76
CA ASN A 32 -7.26 8.88 -3.71
C ASN A 32 -6.34 7.64 -3.93
N PHE A 33 -5.04 7.71 -3.59
CA PHE A 33 -4.03 6.67 -3.70
C PHE A 33 -4.52 5.38 -3.05
N TRP A 34 -5.11 5.45 -1.86
CA TRP A 34 -5.73 4.27 -1.25
C TRP A 34 -6.89 3.71 -2.08
N ARG A 35 -7.74 4.54 -2.69
CA ARG A 35 -8.79 4.06 -3.59
C ARG A 35 -8.23 3.50 -4.89
N THR A 36 -7.20 4.11 -5.48
CA THR A 36 -6.58 3.63 -6.73
C THR A 36 -5.74 2.38 -6.49
N LEU A 37 -5.09 2.26 -5.33
CA LEU A 37 -4.35 1.08 -4.87
C LEU A 37 -5.32 -0.08 -4.57
N LEU A 38 -6.45 0.20 -3.91
CA LEU A 38 -7.50 -0.80 -3.70
C LEU A 38 -8.12 -1.24 -5.02
N LEU A 39 -8.43 -0.30 -5.92
CA LEU A 39 -8.93 -0.62 -7.27
C LEU A 39 -7.93 -1.45 -8.06
N SER A 40 -6.64 -1.08 -8.06
CA SER A 40 -5.61 -1.83 -8.78
C SER A 40 -5.41 -3.24 -8.19
N ALA A 41 -5.45 -3.38 -6.86
CA ALA A 41 -5.40 -4.67 -6.20
C ALA A 41 -6.61 -5.55 -6.55
N VAL A 42 -7.82 -4.99 -6.55
CA VAL A 42 -9.04 -5.71 -6.94
C VAL A 42 -8.96 -6.15 -8.41
N VAL A 43 -8.56 -5.25 -9.32
CA VAL A 43 -8.39 -5.58 -10.74
C VAL A 43 -7.33 -6.66 -10.93
N ALA A 44 -6.19 -6.59 -10.23
CA ALA A 44 -5.14 -7.59 -10.30
C ALA A 44 -5.62 -8.95 -9.80
N VAL A 45 -6.37 -9.00 -8.70
CA VAL A 45 -6.97 -10.24 -8.18
C VAL A 45 -8.01 -10.78 -9.16
N CYS A 46 -8.91 -9.95 -9.68
CA CYS A 46 -9.89 -10.36 -10.68
C CYS A 46 -9.23 -10.88 -11.97
N TYR A 47 -8.16 -10.22 -12.42
CA TYR A 47 -7.38 -10.66 -13.58
C TYR A 47 -6.72 -12.01 -13.30
N TYR A 48 -6.05 -12.16 -12.15
CA TYR A 48 -5.38 -13.40 -11.77
C TYR A 48 -6.38 -14.57 -11.65
N LEU A 49 -7.52 -14.34 -11.00
CA LEU A 49 -8.61 -15.31 -10.91
C LEU A 49 -9.20 -15.64 -12.28
N GLY A 50 -9.34 -14.65 -13.16
CA GLY A 50 -9.79 -14.84 -14.55
C GLY A 50 -8.80 -15.69 -15.35
N THR A 51 -7.50 -15.43 -15.25
CA THR A 51 -6.46 -16.23 -15.92
C THR A 51 -6.44 -17.67 -15.42
N LEU A 52 -6.63 -17.89 -14.12
CA LEU A 52 -6.74 -19.24 -13.56
C LEU A 52 -8.00 -19.98 -14.04
N LEU A 53 -9.10 -19.24 -14.25
CA LEU A 53 -10.34 -19.78 -14.79
C LEU A 53 -10.20 -20.17 -16.27
N ASP A 54 -9.50 -19.34 -17.06
CA ASP A 54 -9.27 -19.58 -18.48
C ASP A 54 -8.28 -20.73 -18.73
N GLU A 55 -7.25 -20.90 -17.90
CA GLU A 55 -6.24 -21.96 -18.07
C GLU A 55 -6.65 -23.34 -17.54
N GLY A 56 -7.58 -23.43 -16.58
CA GLY A 56 -7.89 -24.69 -15.88
C GLY A 56 -9.35 -24.93 -15.53
N GLY A 57 -10.25 -24.06 -15.96
CA GLY A 57 -11.67 -24.13 -15.66
C GLY A 57 -12.01 -23.91 -14.17
N ARG A 58 -13.30 -24.04 -13.85
CA ARG A 58 -13.90 -23.72 -12.53
C ARG A 58 -13.31 -24.54 -11.36
N HIS A 59 -12.68 -25.68 -11.63
CA HIS A 59 -12.13 -26.58 -10.63
C HIS A 59 -10.83 -26.03 -10.00
N ARG A 60 -9.94 -25.45 -10.81
CA ARG A 60 -8.65 -24.92 -10.36
C ARG A 60 -8.80 -23.66 -9.50
N VAL A 61 -9.79 -22.83 -9.81
CA VAL A 61 -10.16 -21.67 -8.98
C VAL A 61 -10.74 -22.12 -7.64
N ALA A 62 -11.61 -23.14 -7.62
CA ALA A 62 -12.16 -23.68 -6.39
C ALA A 62 -11.09 -24.30 -5.47
N GLU A 63 -10.09 -24.97 -6.05
CA GLU A 63 -8.95 -25.53 -5.32
C GLU A 63 -8.01 -24.44 -4.77
N PHE A 64 -7.78 -23.37 -5.53
CA PHE A 64 -6.99 -22.23 -5.04
C PHE A 64 -7.70 -21.50 -3.88
N PHE A 65 -9.02 -21.29 -3.98
CA PHE A 65 -9.81 -20.71 -2.89
C PHE A 65 -9.88 -21.63 -1.67
N SER A 66 -10.00 -22.95 -1.86
CA SER A 66 -10.01 -23.89 -0.74
C SER A 66 -8.65 -23.99 -0.06
N GLN A 67 -7.53 -23.84 -0.77
CA GLN A 67 -6.21 -23.72 -0.13
C GLN A 67 -6.00 -22.38 0.57
N LEU A 68 -6.56 -21.28 0.03
CA LEU A 68 -6.39 -19.93 0.59
C LEU A 68 -7.27 -19.68 1.83
N PHE A 69 -8.49 -20.23 1.84
CA PHE A 69 -9.46 -20.09 2.95
C PHE A 69 -9.58 -21.33 3.84
N GLY A 70 -9.08 -22.49 3.41
CA GLY A 70 -9.14 -23.74 4.16
C GLY A 70 -8.00 -23.89 5.17
N ARG A 71 -7.93 -22.93 6.11
CA ARG A 71 -7.22 -23.11 7.36
C ARG A 71 -8.20 -23.42 8.48
#